data_AF-A0A2N2F6J6-F1
#
_entry.id   AF-A0A2N2F6J6-F1
#
_cell.length_a   1.000
_cell.length_b   1.000
_cell.length_c   1.000
_cell.angle_alpha   90.00
_cell.angle_beta   90.00
_cell.angle_gamma   90.00
#
_symmetry.space_group_name_H-M   'P 1'
#
loop_
_entity.id
_entity.type
_entity.pdbx_description
1 polymer ?
#
loop_
_entity_poly.entity_id
_entity_poly.type
_entity_poly.pdbx_seq_one_letter_code
_entity_poly.pdbx_strand_id
1 'polypeptide(L)'
;MWPLPQLRTELVTIVLTPKTLTCGWIQQQKNARTFFAHTAQKQNLHTPHIHKKSATQPYILRAYEQTPLEQLQFAQGVLYNPTCIQKYIASFLQEHKLENAFIALSVSGDHILQRLITLGSAMPTQEQFPLPEKKNLRWDYRYLYPNQDGTFTFYFYGLPQELLLQYKLLAIATSLNLITITPSWATYLQLYKQLHGTTFSHSALAEAMNNIENIEQLISPEQLHNYCSLTMNTVPAPLKSLYWQENNQKLTTTDSAHETAQLACMLGLFITGNRL
;
A
#
# COMPACT_ATOMS: atom_id res chain seq x y z
N MET A 1 0.68 2.81 -20.76
CA MET A 1 0.57 3.27 -19.35
C MET A 1 0.36 4.78 -19.37
N TRP A 2 -0.70 5.29 -18.71
CA TRP A 2 -0.90 6.75 -18.61
C TRP A 2 0.18 7.35 -17.68
N PRO A 3 0.79 8.50 -18.03
CA PRO A 3 1.73 9.15 -17.14
C PRO A 3 1.02 9.51 -15.83
N LEU A 4 1.48 8.95 -14.72
CA LEU A 4 0.92 9.28 -13.42
C LEU A 4 1.17 10.77 -13.12
N PRO A 5 0.16 11.50 -12.64
CA PRO A 5 0.33 12.89 -12.25
C PRO A 5 1.40 12.98 -11.15
N GLN A 6 2.23 14.02 -11.19
CA GLN A 6 3.15 14.28 -10.08
C GLN A 6 2.31 14.39 -8.81
N LEU A 7 2.66 13.62 -7.76
CA LEU A 7 2.01 13.57 -6.43
C LEU A 7 2.09 14.89 -5.64
N ARG A 8 1.98 16.04 -6.30
CA ARG A 8 1.81 17.36 -5.66
C ARG A 8 0.43 17.51 -5.00
N THR A 9 -0.33 16.42 -4.92
CA THR A 9 -1.78 16.35 -4.71
C THR A 9 -2.10 15.36 -3.62
N GLU A 10 -3.28 15.53 -3.01
CA GLU A 10 -3.82 14.63 -2.00
C GLU A 10 -4.01 13.21 -2.58
N LEU A 11 -3.43 12.21 -1.92
CA LEU A 11 -3.57 10.81 -2.28
C LEU A 11 -4.45 10.14 -1.21
N VAL A 12 -5.48 9.44 -1.66
CA VAL A 12 -6.29 8.59 -0.80
C VAL A 12 -6.04 7.14 -1.16
N THR A 13 -5.86 6.34 -0.12
CA THR A 13 -5.53 4.94 -0.20
C THR A 13 -6.72 4.17 0.33
N ILE A 14 -7.24 3.23 -0.45
CA ILE A 14 -8.37 2.40 -0.06
C ILE A 14 -7.90 0.96 -0.03
N VAL A 15 -8.00 0.32 1.12
CA VAL A 15 -7.64 -1.09 1.27
C VAL A 15 -8.85 -1.87 1.70
N LEU A 16 -9.14 -2.92 0.93
CA LEU A 16 -10.24 -3.83 1.19
C LEU A 16 -9.69 -5.19 1.61
N THR A 17 -10.07 -5.59 2.82
CA THR A 17 -9.88 -6.94 3.35
C THR A 17 -11.25 -7.55 3.62
N PRO A 18 -11.35 -8.90 3.72
CA PRO A 18 -12.61 -9.57 4.05
C PRO A 18 -13.32 -9.03 5.30
N LYS A 19 -12.61 -8.35 6.20
CA LYS A 19 -13.14 -7.85 7.48
C LYS A 19 -13.29 -6.34 7.54
N THR A 20 -12.55 -5.58 6.75
CA THR A 20 -12.45 -4.13 6.94
C THR A 20 -12.20 -3.39 5.62
N LEU A 21 -12.79 -2.20 5.52
CA LEU A 21 -12.43 -1.16 4.57
C LEU A 21 -11.59 -0.13 5.31
N THR A 22 -10.41 0.18 4.79
CA THR A 22 -9.55 1.22 5.36
C THR A 22 -9.33 2.32 4.33
N CYS A 23 -9.65 3.55 4.72
CA CYS A 23 -9.35 4.75 3.97
C CYS A 23 -8.20 5.50 4.65
N GLY A 24 -7.20 5.92 3.88
CA GLY A 24 -6.08 6.70 4.36
C GLY A 24 -5.87 7.93 3.49
N TRP A 25 -5.73 9.10 4.10
CA TRP A 25 -5.40 10.33 3.39
C TRP A 25 -3.94 10.69 3.65
N ILE A 26 -3.16 10.75 2.56
CA ILE A 26 -1.72 10.93 2.63
C ILE A 26 -1.28 12.10 1.77
N GLN A 27 -0.38 12.89 2.34
CA GLN A 27 0.15 14.09 1.72
C GLN A 27 1.69 14.02 1.65
N GLN A 28 2.27 14.35 0.49
CA GLN A 28 3.72 14.50 0.34
C GLN A 28 4.19 15.78 1.04
N GLN A 29 5.26 15.70 1.84
CA GLN A 29 5.87 16.90 2.42
C GLN A 29 6.56 17.74 1.34
N LYS A 30 6.14 19.00 1.18
CA LYS A 30 6.69 19.93 0.16
C LYS A 30 8.21 20.12 0.27
N ASN A 31 8.78 19.97 1.47
CA ASN A 31 10.20 20.19 1.74
C ASN A 31 11.08 18.92 1.68
N ALA A 32 10.49 17.74 1.44
CA ALA A 32 11.27 16.49 1.41
C ALA A 32 12.24 16.42 0.23
N ARG A 33 11.92 17.07 -0.91
CA ARG A 33 12.73 16.98 -2.15
C ARG A 33 14.10 17.66 -2.04
N THR A 34 14.24 18.71 -1.24
CA THR A 34 15.50 19.44 -1.10
C THR A 34 16.54 18.67 -0.28
N PHE A 35 16.12 17.68 0.53
CA PHE A 35 17.01 16.93 1.41
C PHE A 35 17.69 15.72 0.75
N PHE A 36 16.98 15.00 -0.13
CA PHE A 36 17.56 13.81 -0.78
C PHE A 36 18.69 14.18 -1.75
N ALA A 37 18.60 15.31 -2.46
CA ALA A 37 19.63 15.76 -3.38
C ALA A 37 20.95 16.14 -2.67
N HIS A 38 20.89 16.68 -1.45
CA HIS A 38 22.08 17.10 -0.71
C HIS A 38 22.80 15.97 0.04
N THR A 39 22.14 14.82 0.24
CA THR A 39 22.73 13.71 1.00
C THR A 39 23.66 12.85 0.14
N ALA A 40 23.49 12.86 -1.19
CA ALA A 40 24.33 12.10 -2.12
C ALA A 40 25.71 12.74 -2.40
N GLN A 41 25.98 13.97 -1.94
CA GLN A 41 27.15 14.75 -2.40
C GLN A 41 28.25 15.02 -1.36
N LYS A 42 28.13 14.49 -0.13
CA LYS A 42 29.15 14.71 0.94
C LYS A 42 29.44 13.46 1.77
N GLN A 43 29.91 12.38 1.14
CA GLN A 43 30.55 11.26 1.84
C GLN A 43 31.97 11.03 1.29
N ASN A 44 32.86 11.96 1.60
CA ASN A 44 34.30 11.77 1.60
C ASN A 44 34.82 12.58 2.79
N LEU A 45 34.93 11.96 3.98
CA LEU A 45 35.89 12.29 5.04
C LEU A 45 35.58 11.45 6.30
N HIS A 46 36.63 10.80 6.80
CA HIS A 46 36.65 9.93 7.96
C HIS A 46 36.19 10.62 9.26
N THR A 47 35.16 10.07 9.91
CA THR A 47 35.05 9.99 11.39
C THR A 47 33.89 9.06 11.79
N PRO A 48 34.08 8.15 12.78
CA PRO A 48 33.05 7.24 13.26
C PRO A 48 32.27 7.85 14.43
N HIS A 49 31.41 8.83 14.16
CA HIS A 49 30.31 9.16 15.07
C HIS A 49 29.03 9.20 14.24
N ILE A 50 28.31 8.07 14.27
CA ILE A 50 27.02 7.87 13.60
C ILE A 50 25.97 8.68 14.36
N HIS A 51 25.93 9.99 14.15
CA HIS A 51 24.71 10.73 14.37
C HIS A 51 23.72 10.24 13.31
N LYS A 52 22.78 9.38 13.72
CA LYS A 52 21.59 9.05 12.94
C LYS A 52 20.87 10.38 12.67
N LYS A 53 21.17 11.04 11.55
CA LYS A 53 20.33 12.12 11.04
C LYS A 53 18.93 11.53 10.91
N SER A 54 17.99 12.04 11.69
CA SER A 54 16.60 11.64 11.59
C SER A 54 16.16 11.83 10.15
N ALA A 55 15.81 10.72 9.49
CA ALA A 55 15.29 10.78 8.14
C ALA A 55 14.04 11.66 8.18
N THR A 56 14.02 12.75 7.41
CA THR A 56 12.82 13.57 7.24
C THR A 56 11.75 12.68 6.61
N GLN A 57 10.68 12.41 7.35
CA GLN A 57 9.58 11.56 6.88
C GLN A 57 8.92 12.20 5.64
N PRO A 58 9.03 11.59 4.46
CA PRO A 58 8.64 12.25 3.20
C PRO A 58 7.12 12.39 3.02
N TYR A 59 6.35 11.68 3.84
CA TYR A 59 4.89 11.61 3.77
C TYR A 59 4.26 11.85 5.14
N ILE A 60 3.06 12.41 5.13
CA ILE A 60 2.24 12.64 6.31
C ILE A 60 0.91 11.90 6.12
N LEU A 61 0.59 10.98 7.01
CA LEU A 61 -0.77 10.44 7.14
C LEU A 61 -1.62 11.50 7.86
N ARG A 62 -2.51 12.14 7.11
CA ARG A 62 -3.34 13.26 7.58
C ARG A 62 -4.59 12.79 8.29
N ALA A 63 -5.22 11.74 7.76
CA ALA A 63 -6.38 11.10 8.35
C ALA A 63 -6.39 9.62 7.97
N TYR A 64 -7.02 8.81 8.79
CA TYR A 64 -7.34 7.43 8.47
C TYR A 64 -8.66 7.04 9.12
N GLU A 65 -9.40 6.18 8.46
CA GLU A 65 -10.63 5.59 8.97
C GLU A 65 -10.64 4.11 8.62
N GLN A 66 -11.00 3.28 9.60
CA GLN A 66 -11.20 1.85 9.41
C GLN A 66 -12.65 1.52 9.71
N THR A 67 -13.37 1.08 8.68
CA THR A 67 -14.76 0.68 8.78
C THR A 67 -14.83 -0.86 8.78
N PRO A 68 -15.39 -1.51 9.81
CA PRO A 68 -15.63 -2.94 9.76
C PRO A 68 -16.64 -3.26 8.65
N LEU A 69 -16.37 -4.32 7.89
CA LEU A 69 -17.26 -4.81 6.86
C LEU A 69 -18.08 -5.97 7.40
N GLU A 70 -19.39 -5.93 7.17
CA GLU A 70 -20.28 -7.02 7.50
C GLU A 70 -20.17 -8.15 6.46
N GLN A 71 -20.56 -9.36 6.86
CA GLN A 71 -20.72 -10.48 5.93
C GLN A 71 -21.65 -10.03 4.78
N LEU A 72 -21.28 -10.36 3.52
CA LEU A 72 -21.98 -9.96 2.28
C LEU A 72 -21.71 -8.52 1.78
N GLN A 73 -20.85 -7.73 2.42
CA GLN A 73 -20.41 -6.48 1.81
C GLN A 73 -19.23 -6.74 0.86
N PHE A 74 -18.29 -7.58 1.31
CA PHE A 74 -17.06 -7.91 0.62
C PHE A 74 -16.58 -9.31 0.99
N ALA A 75 -16.24 -10.15 0.02
CA ALA A 75 -15.57 -11.42 0.28
C ALA A 75 -14.71 -11.86 -0.90
N GLN A 76 -13.55 -12.46 -0.62
CA GLN A 76 -12.63 -13.02 -1.62
C GLN A 76 -12.21 -12.04 -2.74
N GLY A 77 -12.22 -10.73 -2.46
CA GLY A 77 -11.90 -9.70 -3.44
C GLY A 77 -13.12 -9.12 -4.16
N VAL A 78 -14.29 -9.74 -4.04
CA VAL A 78 -15.53 -9.39 -4.74
C VAL A 78 -16.37 -8.40 -3.93
N LEU A 79 -16.91 -7.38 -4.61
CA LEU A 79 -17.82 -6.39 -4.05
C LEU A 79 -19.27 -6.89 -4.14
N TYR A 80 -19.80 -7.42 -3.06
CA TYR A 80 -21.19 -7.92 -3.02
C TYR A 80 -22.20 -6.81 -2.77
N ASN A 81 -21.84 -5.80 -1.96
CA ASN A 81 -22.66 -4.61 -1.72
C ASN A 81 -21.87 -3.33 -2.03
N PRO A 82 -21.68 -2.99 -3.31
CA PRO A 82 -20.92 -1.80 -3.71
C PRO A 82 -21.55 -0.50 -3.20
N THR A 83 -22.87 -0.47 -2.97
CA THR A 83 -23.57 0.72 -2.44
C THR A 83 -23.13 1.05 -1.02
N CYS A 84 -22.97 0.07 -0.12
CA CYS A 84 -22.46 0.31 1.22
C CYS A 84 -20.99 0.77 1.20
N ILE A 85 -20.16 0.09 0.42
CA ILE A 85 -18.75 0.45 0.24
C ILE A 85 -18.61 1.87 -0.30
N GLN A 86 -19.44 2.25 -1.28
CA GLN A 86 -19.55 3.61 -1.80
C GLN A 86 -19.86 4.62 -0.70
N LYS A 87 -20.82 4.33 0.19
CA LYS A 87 -21.17 5.25 1.28
C LYS A 87 -20.00 5.50 2.22
N TYR A 88 -19.25 4.45 2.59
CA TYR A 88 -18.08 4.58 3.46
C TYR A 88 -16.98 5.43 2.82
N ILE A 89 -16.66 5.15 1.54
CA ILE A 89 -15.65 5.92 0.80
C ILE A 89 -16.09 7.39 0.65
N ALA A 90 -17.34 7.62 0.25
CA ALA A 90 -17.87 8.97 0.07
C ALA A 90 -17.89 9.77 1.39
N SER A 91 -18.25 9.13 2.51
CA SER A 91 -18.23 9.75 3.84
C SER A 91 -16.83 10.24 4.19
N PHE A 92 -15.81 9.38 4.06
CA PHE A 92 -14.43 9.73 4.33
C PHE A 92 -13.94 10.89 3.45
N LEU A 93 -14.25 10.86 2.14
CA LEU A 93 -13.83 11.90 1.22
C LEU A 93 -14.52 13.24 1.51
N GLN A 94 -15.81 13.21 1.86
CA GLN A 94 -16.58 14.41 2.18
C GLN A 94 -16.10 15.04 3.50
N GLU A 95 -15.86 14.22 4.53
CA GLU A 95 -15.37 14.68 5.83
C GLU A 95 -14.03 15.43 5.71
N HIS A 96 -13.14 14.94 4.86
CA HIS A 96 -11.80 15.51 4.67
C HIS A 96 -11.69 16.48 3.47
N LYS A 97 -12.80 16.79 2.78
CA LYS A 97 -12.85 17.69 1.61
C LYS A 97 -11.93 17.23 0.46
N LEU A 98 -11.95 15.94 0.15
CA LEU A 98 -11.05 15.26 -0.78
C LEU A 98 -11.70 14.97 -2.16
N GLU A 99 -12.54 15.89 -2.65
CA GLU A 99 -13.34 15.74 -3.88
C GLU A 99 -12.51 15.42 -5.13
N ASN A 100 -11.27 15.89 -5.18
CA ASN A 100 -10.36 15.70 -6.31
C ASN A 100 -9.13 14.84 -5.97
N ALA A 101 -9.18 14.13 -4.83
CA ALA A 101 -8.06 13.28 -4.44
C ALA A 101 -7.88 12.13 -5.42
N PHE A 102 -6.62 11.76 -5.64
CA PHE A 102 -6.31 10.57 -6.40
C PHE A 102 -6.48 9.34 -5.53
N ILE A 103 -7.06 8.27 -6.09
CA ILE A 103 -7.33 7.05 -5.36
C ILE A 103 -6.39 5.93 -5.81
N ALA A 104 -5.73 5.31 -4.84
CA ALA A 104 -4.99 4.08 -5.04
C ALA A 104 -5.66 2.96 -4.23
N LEU A 105 -6.08 1.89 -4.90
CA LEU A 105 -6.87 0.83 -4.29
C LEU A 105 -6.04 -0.45 -4.16
N SER A 106 -5.97 -0.99 -2.97
CA SER A 106 -5.35 -2.30 -2.69
C SER A 106 -6.44 -3.32 -2.37
N VAL A 107 -6.43 -4.44 -3.09
CA VAL A 107 -7.40 -5.54 -2.93
C VAL A 107 -6.70 -6.79 -2.44
N SER A 108 -7.35 -7.50 -1.52
CA SER A 108 -7.00 -8.85 -1.13
C SER A 108 -8.16 -9.80 -1.40
N GLY A 109 -7.87 -11.05 -1.77
CA GLY A 109 -8.91 -12.05 -2.02
C GLY A 109 -8.42 -13.27 -2.78
N ASP A 110 -9.09 -14.41 -2.56
CA ASP A 110 -8.75 -15.70 -3.15
C ASP A 110 -8.88 -15.73 -4.68
N HIS A 111 -9.72 -14.85 -5.25
CA HIS A 111 -9.84 -14.71 -6.70
C HIS A 111 -8.65 -13.99 -7.36
N ILE A 112 -7.77 -13.37 -6.57
CA ILE A 112 -6.55 -12.75 -7.10
C ILE A 112 -5.47 -13.82 -7.15
N LEU A 113 -5.06 -14.17 -8.36
CA LEU A 113 -3.95 -15.11 -8.57
C LEU A 113 -2.66 -14.42 -8.14
N GLN A 114 -1.96 -14.96 -7.15
CA GLN A 114 -0.68 -14.42 -6.66
C GLN A 114 0.27 -15.58 -6.40
N ARG A 115 1.48 -15.55 -6.98
CA ARG A 115 2.47 -16.63 -6.82
C ARG A 115 3.89 -16.09 -6.91
N LEU A 116 4.80 -16.76 -6.22
CA LEU A 116 6.23 -16.65 -6.49
C LEU A 116 6.58 -17.68 -7.58
N ILE A 117 7.24 -17.22 -8.63
CA ILE A 117 7.62 -18.04 -9.79
C ILE A 117 9.13 -17.91 -9.99
N THR A 118 9.80 -19.05 -10.02
CA THR A 118 11.24 -19.13 -10.26
C THR A 118 11.50 -19.47 -11.72
N LEU A 119 12.29 -18.65 -12.41
CA LEU A 119 12.61 -18.81 -13.84
C LEU A 119 14.13 -18.77 -14.06
N GLY A 120 14.59 -19.35 -15.17
CA GLY A 120 16.01 -19.37 -15.53
C GLY A 120 16.57 -18.07 -16.13
N SER A 121 15.74 -17.03 -16.33
CA SER A 121 16.16 -15.75 -16.92
C SER A 121 15.72 -14.57 -16.06
N ALA A 122 16.60 -13.59 -15.88
CA ALA A 122 16.29 -12.30 -15.23
C ALA A 122 15.37 -11.42 -16.07
N MET A 123 15.28 -11.68 -17.38
CA MET A 123 14.41 -10.99 -18.34
C MET A 123 13.47 -12.00 -18.99
N PRO A 124 12.46 -12.49 -18.24
CA PRO A 124 11.60 -13.52 -18.77
C PRO A 124 10.63 -12.96 -19.80
N THR A 125 10.31 -13.77 -20.82
CA THR A 125 9.21 -13.46 -21.74
C THR A 125 7.88 -13.90 -21.14
N GLN A 126 6.76 -13.34 -21.62
CA GLN A 126 5.43 -13.68 -21.10
C GLN A 126 5.04 -15.16 -21.27
N GLU A 127 5.69 -15.86 -22.18
CA GLU A 127 5.47 -17.28 -22.49
C GLU A 127 6.12 -18.20 -21.45
N GLN A 128 7.17 -17.73 -20.77
CA GLN A 128 7.89 -18.49 -19.76
C GLN A 128 7.15 -18.60 -18.42
N PHE A 129 6.11 -17.79 -18.22
CA PHE A 129 5.28 -17.85 -17.03
C PHE A 129 4.24 -18.98 -17.14
N PRO A 130 4.22 -19.96 -16.20
CA PRO A 130 3.28 -21.08 -16.20
C PRO A 130 1.88 -20.65 -15.75
N LEU A 131 1.17 -19.90 -16.59
CA LEU A 131 -0.13 -19.32 -16.22
C LEU A 131 -1.30 -20.22 -16.60
N PRO A 132 -2.29 -20.41 -15.70
CA PRO A 132 -3.58 -20.99 -16.07
C PRO A 132 -4.27 -20.11 -17.13
N GLU A 133 -5.18 -20.70 -17.90
CA GLU A 133 -5.80 -20.12 -19.10
C GLU A 133 -6.01 -18.60 -19.02
N LYS A 134 -5.18 -17.86 -19.77
CA LYS A 134 -4.96 -16.41 -19.61
C LYS A 134 -6.15 -15.52 -19.98
N LYS A 135 -7.23 -16.07 -20.56
CA LYS A 135 -8.19 -15.30 -21.36
C LYS A 135 -8.90 -14.19 -20.59
N ASN A 136 -9.13 -14.37 -19.28
CA ASN A 136 -9.88 -13.41 -18.44
C ASN A 136 -9.06 -12.78 -17.31
N LEU A 137 -7.73 -12.89 -17.36
CA LEU A 137 -6.83 -12.34 -16.34
C LEU A 137 -6.05 -11.16 -16.90
N ARG A 138 -6.13 -10.01 -16.23
CA ARG A 138 -5.11 -8.97 -16.39
C ARG A 138 -4.01 -9.24 -15.39
N TRP A 139 -2.82 -9.54 -15.89
CA TRP A 139 -1.70 -9.94 -15.05
C TRP A 139 -0.46 -9.08 -15.30
N ASP A 140 0.45 -9.11 -14.33
CA ASP A 140 1.75 -8.44 -14.36
C ASP A 140 2.72 -9.24 -13.47
N TYR A 141 4.01 -8.93 -13.55
CA TYR A 141 5.04 -9.56 -12.73
C TYR A 141 6.10 -8.55 -12.29
N ARG A 142 6.80 -8.89 -11.21
CA ARG A 142 7.89 -8.09 -10.65
C ARG A 142 9.06 -9.00 -10.30
N TYR A 143 10.25 -8.62 -10.79
CA TYR A 143 11.49 -9.26 -10.37
C TYR A 143 11.73 -9.02 -8.88
N LEU A 144 11.99 -10.07 -8.10
CA LEU A 144 12.25 -9.98 -6.67
C LEU A 144 13.71 -10.17 -6.31
N TYR A 145 14.36 -11.25 -6.72
CA TYR A 145 15.76 -11.54 -6.38
C TYR A 145 16.33 -12.73 -7.15
N PRO A 146 17.67 -12.83 -7.29
CA PRO A 146 18.31 -14.03 -7.79
C PRO A 146 18.42 -15.09 -6.68
N ASN A 147 18.37 -16.36 -7.05
CA ASN A 147 18.59 -17.50 -6.17
C ASN A 147 20.04 -18.01 -6.30
N GLN A 148 20.47 -18.85 -5.36
CA GLN A 148 21.84 -19.39 -5.32
C GLN A 148 22.13 -20.37 -6.47
N ASP A 149 21.11 -21.00 -7.03
CA ASP A 149 21.19 -21.94 -8.15
C ASP A 149 21.23 -21.24 -9.53
N GLY A 150 21.32 -19.91 -9.56
CA GLY A 150 21.33 -19.12 -10.80
C GLY A 150 19.95 -18.86 -11.39
N THR A 151 18.87 -19.28 -10.73
CA THR A 151 17.50 -18.92 -11.11
C THR A 151 17.09 -17.57 -10.52
N PHE A 152 15.94 -17.05 -10.95
CA PHE A 152 15.43 -15.74 -10.57
C PHE A 152 13.98 -15.86 -10.09
N THR A 153 13.69 -15.30 -8.92
CA THR A 153 12.37 -15.29 -8.31
C THR A 153 11.60 -14.04 -8.74
N PHE A 154 10.37 -14.26 -9.22
CA PHE A 154 9.44 -13.21 -9.62
C PHE A 154 8.16 -13.32 -8.80
N TYR A 155 7.63 -12.17 -8.38
CA TYR A 155 6.25 -12.07 -7.90
C TYR A 155 5.35 -11.88 -9.10
N PHE A 156 4.50 -12.87 -9.34
CA PHE A 156 3.48 -12.86 -10.36
C PHE A 156 2.12 -12.59 -9.73
N TYR A 157 1.31 -11.75 -10.38
CA TYR A 157 -0.08 -11.58 -10.00
C TYR A 157 -1.02 -11.40 -11.18
N GLY A 158 -2.26 -11.89 -11.03
CA GLY A 158 -3.34 -11.79 -11.98
C GLY A 158 -4.65 -11.38 -11.31
N LEU A 159 -5.27 -10.33 -11.83
CA LEU A 159 -6.56 -9.83 -11.43
C LEU A 159 -7.61 -10.26 -12.48
N PRO A 160 -8.69 -10.96 -12.09
CA PRO A 160 -9.79 -11.25 -13.00
C PRO A 160 -10.36 -9.96 -13.60
N GLN A 161 -10.70 -9.98 -14.89
CA GLN A 161 -11.24 -8.80 -15.56
C GLN A 161 -12.59 -8.36 -15.00
N GLU A 162 -13.44 -9.31 -14.59
CA GLU A 162 -14.70 -9.04 -13.90
C GLU A 162 -14.49 -8.29 -12.58
N LEU A 163 -13.44 -8.67 -11.83
CA LEU A 163 -13.07 -8.03 -10.58
C LEU A 163 -12.65 -6.58 -10.84
N LEU A 164 -11.76 -6.38 -11.81
CA LEU A 164 -11.33 -5.04 -12.23
C LEU A 164 -12.49 -4.17 -12.69
N LEU A 165 -13.49 -4.75 -13.36
CA LEU A 165 -14.69 -4.04 -13.77
C LEU A 165 -15.49 -3.56 -12.56
N GLN A 166 -15.70 -4.41 -11.54
CA GLN A 166 -16.42 -4.02 -10.32
C GLN A 166 -15.77 -2.81 -9.63
N TYR A 167 -14.44 -2.83 -9.45
CA TYR A 167 -13.71 -1.72 -8.84
C TYR A 167 -13.76 -0.43 -9.67
N LYS A 168 -13.70 -0.54 -11.00
CA LYS A 168 -13.85 0.61 -11.89
C LYS A 168 -15.25 1.19 -11.84
N LEU A 169 -16.28 0.35 -11.79
CA LEU A 169 -17.67 0.79 -11.66
C LEU A 169 -17.91 1.45 -10.30
N LEU A 170 -17.36 0.89 -9.22
CA LEU A 170 -17.36 1.53 -7.91
C LEU A 170 -16.73 2.92 -8.01
N ALA A 171 -15.54 3.03 -8.59
CA ALA A 171 -14.85 4.32 -8.77
C ALA A 171 -15.67 5.33 -9.58
N ILE A 172 -16.31 4.91 -10.67
CA ILE A 172 -17.20 5.78 -11.46
C ILE A 172 -18.39 6.23 -10.61
N ALA A 173 -19.05 5.30 -9.91
CA ALA A 173 -20.22 5.59 -9.07
C ALA A 173 -19.90 6.55 -7.91
N THR A 174 -18.66 6.54 -7.42
CA THR A 174 -18.14 7.43 -6.37
C THR A 174 -17.38 8.64 -6.89
N SER A 175 -17.33 8.84 -8.22
CA SER A 175 -16.56 9.93 -8.86
C SER A 175 -15.08 9.96 -8.44
N LEU A 176 -14.47 8.80 -8.22
CA LEU A 176 -13.08 8.67 -7.79
C LEU A 176 -12.13 8.85 -8.95
N ASN A 177 -11.06 9.62 -8.70
CA ASN A 177 -9.89 9.66 -9.59
C ASN A 177 -9.02 8.43 -9.37
N LEU A 178 -9.54 7.25 -9.69
CA LEU A 178 -8.86 5.97 -9.53
C LEU A 178 -7.62 5.90 -10.43
N ILE A 179 -6.45 5.90 -9.80
CA ILE A 179 -5.18 5.74 -10.50
C ILE A 179 -4.91 4.27 -10.79
N THR A 180 -5.19 3.41 -9.82
CA THR A 180 -4.62 2.06 -9.80
C THR A 180 -5.36 1.13 -8.85
N ILE A 181 -5.35 -0.16 -9.21
CA ILE A 181 -5.84 -1.27 -8.42
C ILE A 181 -4.68 -2.28 -8.34
N THR A 182 -4.18 -2.57 -7.14
CA THR A 182 -3.13 -3.57 -6.94
C THR A 182 -3.54 -4.63 -5.93
N PRO A 183 -2.96 -5.85 -6.05
CA PRO A 183 -3.04 -6.81 -4.97
C PRO A 183 -2.31 -6.32 -3.72
N SER A 184 -2.75 -6.80 -2.55
CA SER A 184 -2.11 -6.48 -1.27
C SER A 184 -0.62 -6.82 -1.25
N TRP A 185 -0.20 -8.01 -1.69
CA TRP A 185 1.22 -8.42 -1.70
C TRP A 185 2.10 -7.51 -2.53
N ALA A 186 1.65 -7.12 -3.73
CA ALA A 186 2.36 -6.17 -4.59
C ALA A 186 2.68 -4.88 -3.82
N THR A 187 1.74 -4.51 -2.96
CA THR A 187 1.79 -3.29 -2.20
C THR A 187 2.72 -3.42 -0.99
N TYR A 188 2.75 -4.58 -0.32
CA TYR A 188 3.74 -4.89 0.73
C TYR A 188 5.17 -4.90 0.20
N LEU A 189 5.41 -5.54 -0.95
CA LEU A 189 6.72 -5.59 -1.59
C LEU A 189 7.22 -4.19 -1.96
N GLN A 190 6.33 -3.35 -2.49
CA GLN A 190 6.65 -1.97 -2.80
C GLN A 190 6.96 -1.16 -1.52
N LEU A 191 6.18 -1.34 -0.46
CA LEU A 191 6.41 -0.66 0.81
C LEU A 191 7.73 -1.08 1.44
N TYR A 192 8.07 -2.37 1.43
CA TYR A 192 9.38 -2.86 1.87
C TYR A 192 10.52 -2.20 1.11
N LYS A 193 10.44 -2.13 -0.22
CA LYS A 193 11.44 -1.45 -1.06
C LYS A 193 11.61 0.02 -0.67
N GLN A 194 10.52 0.72 -0.36
CA GLN A 194 10.54 2.12 0.02
C GLN A 194 11.11 2.35 1.42
N LEU A 195 10.74 1.51 2.40
CA LEU A 195 11.28 1.55 3.75
C LEU A 195 12.81 1.41 3.76
N HIS A 196 13.34 0.60 2.84
CA HIS A 196 14.78 0.39 2.70
C HIS A 196 15.43 1.41 1.75
N GLY A 197 14.67 2.18 0.97
CA GLY A 197 15.17 3.27 0.12
C GLY A 197 16.42 2.90 -0.68
N THR A 198 17.51 3.63 -0.46
CA THR A 198 18.82 3.38 -1.12
C THR A 198 19.55 2.16 -0.58
N THR A 199 19.20 1.66 0.61
CA THR A 199 19.76 0.43 1.18
C THR A 199 18.97 -0.82 0.79
N PHE A 200 17.92 -0.67 -0.04
CA PHE A 200 17.20 -1.81 -0.59
C PHE A 200 18.15 -2.67 -1.42
N SER A 201 18.21 -3.96 -1.10
CA SER A 201 18.90 -4.96 -1.90
C SER A 201 17.98 -6.16 -2.13
N HIS A 202 18.10 -6.75 -3.31
CA HIS A 202 17.37 -7.96 -3.67
C HIS A 202 17.75 -9.13 -2.74
N SER A 203 19.01 -9.22 -2.29
CA SER A 203 19.47 -10.24 -1.34
C SER A 203 18.81 -10.10 0.03
N ALA A 204 18.68 -8.88 0.57
CA ALA A 204 17.98 -8.65 1.85
C ALA A 204 16.49 -8.99 1.76
N LEU A 205 15.85 -8.67 0.63
CA LEU A 205 14.47 -9.10 0.36
C LEU A 205 14.36 -10.63 0.32
N ALA A 206 15.30 -11.33 -0.33
CA ALA A 206 15.31 -12.78 -0.39
C ALA A 206 15.38 -13.41 1.01
N GLU A 207 16.30 -12.92 1.85
CA GLU A 207 16.44 -13.37 3.23
C GLU A 207 15.16 -13.11 4.04
N ALA A 208 14.59 -11.91 3.94
CA ALA A 208 13.36 -11.57 4.63
C ALA A 208 12.18 -12.46 4.18
N MET A 209 12.04 -12.69 2.87
CA MET A 209 10.99 -13.55 2.30
C MET A 209 11.12 -15.02 2.71
N ASN A 210 12.33 -15.51 2.94
CA ASN A 210 12.57 -16.89 3.40
C ASN A 210 12.23 -17.09 4.90
N ASN A 211 12.18 -16.00 5.67
CA ASN A 211 11.98 -16.02 7.12
C ASN A 211 10.54 -15.72 7.54
N ILE A 212 9.63 -15.50 6.59
CA ILE A 212 8.23 -15.14 6.87
C ILE A 212 7.27 -16.19 6.34
N GLU A 213 6.18 -16.40 7.07
CA GLU A 213 5.07 -17.26 6.64
C GLU A 213 4.08 -16.49 5.76
N ASN A 214 3.93 -15.19 6.03
CA ASN A 214 2.96 -14.31 5.38
C ASN A 214 3.62 -12.98 4.99
N ILE A 215 3.22 -12.41 3.85
CA ILE A 215 3.85 -11.19 3.32
C ILE A 215 3.70 -9.99 4.26
N GLU A 216 2.64 -9.99 5.09
CA GLU A 216 2.37 -8.95 6.07
C GLU A 216 3.51 -8.84 7.09
N GLN A 217 4.22 -9.94 7.36
CA GLN A 217 5.35 -10.00 8.29
C GLN A 217 6.63 -9.40 7.69
N LEU A 218 6.67 -9.11 6.39
CA LEU A 218 7.80 -8.48 5.73
C LEU A 218 8.12 -7.10 6.31
N ILE A 219 7.15 -6.48 6.98
CA ILE A 219 7.22 -5.13 7.49
C ILE A 219 6.86 -5.13 8.96
N SER A 220 7.79 -4.68 9.80
CA SER A 220 7.50 -4.55 11.22
C SER A 220 6.66 -3.29 11.51
N PRO A 221 5.78 -3.33 12.52
CA PRO A 221 5.07 -2.14 13.00
C PRO A 221 6.00 -0.98 13.35
N GLU A 222 7.16 -1.27 13.93
CA GLU A 222 8.17 -0.27 14.28
C GLU A 222 8.74 0.44 13.04
N GLN A 223 9.03 -0.30 11.96
CA GLN A 223 9.51 0.28 10.70
C GLN A 223 8.50 1.27 10.13
N LEU A 224 7.21 0.96 10.24
CA LEU A 224 6.12 1.81 9.77
C LEU A 224 5.98 3.08 10.59
N HIS A 225 6.02 2.94 11.91
CA HIS A 225 5.99 4.08 12.82
C HIS A 225 7.12 5.08 12.53
N ASN A 226 8.32 4.55 12.24
CA ASN A 226 9.48 5.36 11.90
C ASN A 226 9.38 6.04 10.53
N TYR A 227 8.59 5.50 9.59
CA TYR A 227 8.51 6.01 8.22
C TYR A 227 7.42 7.07 8.02
N CYS A 228 6.38 7.08 8.85
CA CYS A 228 5.27 8.01 8.74
C CYS A 228 5.04 8.78 10.04
N SER A 229 5.16 10.12 9.99
CA SER A 229 4.67 10.95 11.09
C SER A 229 3.16 10.90 11.06
N LEU A 230 2.56 10.41 12.14
CA LEU A 230 1.19 10.73 12.47
C LEU A 230 1.16 12.19 12.91
N THR A 231 0.86 13.11 11.99
CA THR A 231 0.42 14.44 12.44
C THR A 231 -1.03 14.29 12.87
N MET A 232 -1.25 13.90 14.13
CA MET A 232 -2.55 14.09 14.77
C MET A 232 -2.74 15.58 15.04
N ASN A 233 -2.85 16.38 13.97
CA ASN A 233 -3.21 17.78 14.07
C ASN A 233 -4.68 17.80 14.49
N THR A 234 -4.91 17.98 15.80
CA THR A 234 -6.12 18.51 16.42
C THR A 234 -7.38 18.32 15.58
N VAL A 235 -7.96 17.12 15.65
CA VAL A 235 -9.38 16.92 15.31
C VAL A 235 -10.17 18.00 16.07
N PRO A 236 -11.00 18.82 15.41
CA PRO A 236 -11.85 19.78 16.09
C PRO A 236 -12.62 19.07 17.21
N ALA A 237 -12.61 19.67 18.40
CA ALA A 237 -13.11 19.09 19.64
C ALA A 237 -14.53 18.45 19.59
N PRO A 238 -15.51 18.85 18.75
CA PRO A 238 -16.85 18.25 18.81
C PRO A 238 -16.91 16.78 18.35
N LEU A 239 -15.92 16.27 17.61
CA LEU A 239 -15.93 14.90 17.07
C LEU A 239 -15.13 13.90 17.92
N LYS A 240 -14.41 14.36 18.95
CA LYS A 240 -13.66 13.49 19.85
C LYS A 240 -14.53 12.76 20.88
N SER A 241 -15.72 13.25 21.21
CA SER A 241 -16.41 12.81 22.43
C SER A 241 -17.37 11.63 22.28
N LEU A 242 -17.78 11.25 21.07
CA LEU A 242 -18.77 10.16 20.90
C LEU A 242 -18.17 8.88 20.32
N TYR A 243 -17.25 8.96 19.35
CA TYR A 243 -16.66 7.75 18.74
C TYR A 243 -15.39 7.26 19.44
N TRP A 244 -14.66 8.15 20.13
CA TRP A 244 -13.36 7.83 20.72
C TRP A 244 -13.47 7.28 22.15
N GLN A 245 -14.50 7.65 22.93
CA GLN A 245 -14.65 7.14 24.30
C GLN A 245 -15.31 5.74 24.36
N GLU A 246 -16.28 5.44 23.48
CA GLU A 246 -16.92 4.12 23.49
C GLU A 246 -16.05 3.01 22.91
N ASN A 247 -15.19 3.31 21.93
CA ASN A 247 -14.29 2.29 21.38
C ASN A 247 -13.06 2.06 22.27
N ASN A 248 -12.47 3.10 22.90
CA ASN A 248 -11.21 2.90 23.63
C ASN A 248 -11.32 2.26 25.02
N GLN A 249 -12.52 2.16 25.62
CA GLN A 249 -12.67 1.41 26.88
C GLN A 249 -12.72 -0.12 26.70
N LYS A 250 -12.74 -0.63 25.46
CA LYS A 250 -12.64 -2.08 25.15
C LYS A 250 -11.37 -2.47 24.37
N LEU A 251 -10.44 -1.54 24.13
CA LEU A 251 -9.26 -1.74 23.26
C LEU A 251 -7.95 -2.01 24.05
N THR A 252 -7.97 -2.86 25.09
CA THR A 252 -6.75 -3.26 25.83
C THR A 252 -6.04 -4.51 25.28
N THR A 253 -6.43 -4.99 24.09
CA THR A 253 -5.80 -6.12 23.38
C THR A 253 -5.60 -5.89 21.87
N THR A 254 -5.58 -4.64 21.41
CA THR A 254 -5.80 -4.25 20.00
C THR A 254 -4.72 -3.31 19.45
N ASP A 255 -3.44 -3.62 19.69
CA ASP A 255 -2.33 -3.00 18.95
C ASP A 255 -2.34 -3.43 17.47
N SER A 256 -2.76 -4.66 17.16
CA SER A 256 -2.74 -5.19 15.79
C SER A 256 -3.71 -4.51 14.81
N ALA A 257 -4.84 -3.96 15.28
CA ALA A 257 -5.84 -3.32 14.43
C ALA A 257 -5.37 -1.93 13.94
N HIS A 258 -4.74 -1.16 14.84
CA HIS A 258 -4.16 0.13 14.50
C HIS A 258 -2.93 -0.01 13.59
N GLU A 259 -2.15 -1.08 13.78
CA GLU A 259 -1.02 -1.48 12.93
C GLU A 259 -1.48 -1.91 11.53
N THR A 260 -2.58 -2.69 11.45
CA THR A 260 -3.19 -3.10 10.18
C THR A 260 -3.76 -1.90 9.41
N ALA A 261 -4.35 -0.92 10.11
CA ALA A 261 -4.86 0.30 9.50
C ALA A 261 -3.74 1.22 8.98
N GLN A 262 -2.61 1.31 9.69
CA GLN A 262 -1.43 2.03 9.22
C GLN A 262 -0.75 1.34 8.03
N LEU A 263 -0.64 0.02 8.06
CA LEU A 263 -0.22 -0.81 6.93
C LEU A 263 -1.12 -0.53 5.73
N ALA A 264 -2.43 -0.69 5.89
CA ALA A 264 -3.42 -0.45 4.85
C ALA A 264 -3.30 0.95 4.24
N CYS A 265 -3.25 2.00 5.05
CA CYS A 265 -3.10 3.36 4.54
C CYS A 265 -1.77 3.54 3.80
N MET A 266 -0.66 3.04 4.35
CA MET A 266 0.66 3.17 3.71
C MET A 266 0.85 2.30 2.48
N LEU A 267 0.05 1.25 2.30
CA LEU A 267 0.05 0.45 1.09
C LEU A 267 -0.35 1.34 -0.12
N GLY A 268 -1.38 2.18 -0.02
CA GLY A 268 -1.79 2.97 -1.19
C GLY A 268 -0.84 4.12 -1.58
N LEU A 269 0.09 4.54 -0.70
CA LEU A 269 1.10 5.57 -1.00
C LEU A 269 1.94 5.28 -2.24
N PHE A 270 2.19 4.00 -2.49
CA PHE A 270 3.34 3.61 -3.30
C PHE A 270 2.97 2.96 -4.62
N ILE A 271 1.67 2.84 -4.89
CA ILE A 271 1.14 2.39 -6.17
C ILE A 271 1.33 3.46 -7.26
N THR A 272 1.67 4.69 -6.89
CA THR A 272 1.77 5.84 -7.80
C THR A 272 3.21 6.30 -8.07
N GLY A 273 4.18 5.78 -7.34
CA GLY A 273 5.56 6.26 -7.31
C GLY A 273 6.56 5.16 -7.64
N ASN A 274 6.65 4.76 -8.91
CA ASN A 274 7.89 4.42 -9.59
C ASN A 274 7.56 4.05 -11.04
N ARG A 275 7.89 4.95 -11.97
CA ARG A 275 8.31 4.53 -13.30
C ARG A 275 9.63 3.77 -13.11
N LEU A 276 9.62 2.47 -13.38
CA LEU A 276 10.80 1.81 -13.94
C LEU A 276 10.69 1.95 -15.46
#